data_AF-A0AAN7DPH1-F1
#
_entry.id   AF-A0AAN7DPH1-F1
#
_cell.length_a   1.000
_cell.length_b   1.000
_cell.length_c   1.000
_cell.angle_alpha   90.00
_cell.angle_beta   90.00
_cell.angle_gamma   90.00
#
_symmetry.space_group_name_H-M   'P 1'
#
loop_
_entity.id
_entity.type
_entity.pdbx_description
1 polymer ?
#
loop_
_entity_poly.entity_id
_entity_poly.type
_entity_poly.pdbx_seq_one_letter_code
_entity_poly.pdbx_strand_id
1 'polypeptide(L)'
;MNAEKNNAKDARPRTPSNNNTATYRDLVIFEERLRGNMTRLLKRKRKYETLLVSLFVSLAYFFYAVFIDPSKVFMFHLLNTITLLSVAGGLVFFYRSGMYSEKIVFAQKFVPHCNIALSSFNLQFNTEQGGGLSFLTKIPKQFQEGFESYRKQYHARKKARQAKLKKSSSAQ
;
A
#
# COMPACT_ATOMS: atom_id res chain seq x y z
N MET A 1 0.79 -64.42 -19.60
CA MET A 1 -0.42 -63.66 -19.24
C MET A 1 -0.34 -63.36 -17.76
N ASN A 2 -0.49 -62.10 -17.32
CA ASN A 2 -0.54 -61.63 -15.90
C ASN A 2 0.59 -60.69 -15.41
N ALA A 3 1.02 -59.70 -16.21
CA ALA A 3 1.85 -58.59 -15.68
C ALA A 3 1.16 -57.20 -15.74
N GLU A 4 -0.05 -57.09 -16.31
CA GLU A 4 -0.65 -55.79 -16.65
C GLU A 4 -1.76 -55.31 -15.68
N LYS A 5 -2.00 -56.01 -14.56
CA LYS A 5 -3.12 -55.68 -13.64
C LYS A 5 -2.74 -54.87 -12.39
N ASN A 6 -1.51 -54.37 -12.29
CA ASN A 6 -1.06 -53.63 -11.10
C ASN A 6 -0.97 -52.11 -11.27
N ASN A 7 -1.28 -51.56 -12.45
CA ASN A 7 -1.16 -50.12 -12.73
C ASN A 7 -2.50 -49.34 -12.66
N ALA A 8 -3.47 -49.82 -11.89
CA ALA A 8 -4.79 -49.17 -11.76
C ALA A 8 -5.15 -48.76 -10.32
N LYS A 9 -4.30 -49.07 -9.33
CA LYS A 9 -4.61 -48.84 -7.90
C LYS A 9 -4.08 -47.54 -7.30
N ASP A 10 -3.37 -46.71 -8.07
CA ASP A 10 -2.78 -45.47 -7.55
C ASP A 10 -3.48 -44.18 -7.99
N ALA A 11 -4.77 -44.29 -8.36
CA ALA A 11 -5.65 -43.15 -8.58
C ALA A 11 -6.23 -42.62 -7.26
N ARG A 12 -5.42 -42.50 -6.20
CA ARG A 12 -5.85 -41.79 -4.99
C ARG A 12 -5.85 -40.29 -5.29
N PRO A 13 -6.95 -39.56 -5.01
CA PRO A 13 -6.93 -38.10 -5.09
C PRO A 13 -5.88 -37.63 -4.09
N ARG A 14 -4.79 -37.04 -4.59
CA ARG A 14 -3.73 -36.46 -3.75
C ARG A 14 -4.37 -35.34 -2.95
N THR A 15 -4.76 -35.63 -1.71
CA THR A 15 -5.16 -34.61 -0.76
C THR A 15 -4.01 -33.62 -0.63
N PRO A 16 -4.26 -32.30 -0.65
CA PRO A 16 -3.19 -31.33 -0.55
C PRO A 16 -2.46 -31.58 0.77
N SER A 17 -1.18 -31.93 0.66
CA SER A 17 -0.29 -32.18 1.80
C SER A 17 -0.45 -31.08 2.85
N ASN A 18 -0.51 -31.45 4.13
CA ASN A 18 -0.64 -30.51 5.26
C ASN A 18 0.43 -29.39 5.21
N ASN A 19 1.58 -29.67 4.59
CA ASN A 19 2.66 -28.71 4.34
C ASN A 19 2.21 -27.54 3.45
N ASN A 20 1.36 -27.81 2.44
CA ASN A 20 0.90 -26.78 1.51
C ASN A 20 0.00 -25.75 2.21
N THR A 21 -0.84 -26.19 3.15
CA THR A 21 -1.71 -25.29 3.93
C THR A 21 -0.90 -24.32 4.80
N ALA A 22 0.18 -24.80 5.43
CA ALA A 22 1.09 -23.95 6.19
C ALA A 22 1.79 -22.93 5.26
N THR A 23 2.29 -23.38 4.10
CA THR A 23 2.90 -22.50 3.10
C THR A 23 1.92 -21.45 2.56
N TYR A 24 0.68 -21.82 2.27
CA TYR A 24 -0.35 -20.87 1.81
C TYR A 24 -0.65 -19.83 2.87
N ARG A 25 -0.75 -20.25 4.14
CA ARG A 25 -0.94 -19.33 5.26
C ARG A 25 0.21 -18.33 5.36
N ASP A 26 1.44 -18.80 5.27
CA ASP A 26 2.63 -17.96 5.38
C ASP A 26 2.73 -16.96 4.22
N LEU A 27 2.42 -17.38 2.98
CA LEU A 27 2.35 -16.49 1.82
C LEU A 27 1.29 -15.40 2.00
N VAL A 28 0.10 -15.75 2.49
CA VAL A 28 -0.96 -14.76 2.74
C VAL A 28 -0.53 -13.79 3.84
N ILE A 29 0.09 -14.27 4.93
CA ILE A 29 0.61 -13.40 6.01
C ILE A 29 1.69 -12.45 5.46
N PHE A 30 2.57 -12.98 4.61
CA PHE A 30 3.61 -12.20 3.97
C PHE A 30 3.05 -11.11 3.07
N GLU A 31 2.05 -11.43 2.25
CA GLU A 31 1.31 -10.45 1.44
C GLU A 31 0.71 -9.35 2.33
N GLU A 32 0.07 -9.72 3.44
CA GLU A 32 -0.52 -8.75 4.37
C GLU A 32 0.54 -7.84 5.00
N ARG A 33 1.72 -8.37 5.34
CA ARG A 33 2.83 -7.58 5.86
C ARG A 33 3.37 -6.60 4.82
N LEU A 34 3.56 -7.04 3.58
CA LEU A 34 4.00 -6.16 2.48
C LEU A 34 2.99 -5.05 2.23
N ARG A 35 1.72 -5.41 2.10
CA ARG A 35 0.62 -4.46 1.90
C ARG A 35 0.49 -3.49 3.06
N GLY A 36 0.63 -3.96 4.30
CA GLY A 36 0.60 -3.15 5.50
C GLY A 36 1.75 -2.12 5.54
N ASN A 37 2.97 -2.56 5.23
CA ASN A 37 4.14 -1.68 5.17
C ASN A 37 3.98 -0.62 4.07
N MET A 38 3.55 -1.02 2.88
CA MET A 38 3.27 -0.09 1.78
C MET A 38 2.18 0.93 2.16
N THR A 39 1.07 0.48 2.74
CA THR A 39 -0.04 1.37 3.12
C THR A 39 0.41 2.40 4.15
N ARG A 40 1.25 2.00 5.10
CA ARG A 40 1.85 2.90 6.09
C ARG A 40 2.75 3.95 5.43
N LEU A 41 3.54 3.54 4.44
CA LEU A 41 4.39 4.44 3.66
C LEU A 41 3.55 5.44 2.84
N LEU A 42 2.55 4.96 2.11
CA LEU A 42 1.66 5.81 1.30
C LEU A 42 0.83 6.78 2.15
N LYS A 43 0.34 6.36 3.32
CA LYS A 43 -0.39 7.25 4.24
C LYS A 43 0.50 8.38 4.77
N ARG A 44 1.78 8.09 5.04
CA ARG A 44 2.77 9.11 5.40
C ARG A 44 3.01 10.06 4.22
N LYS A 45 3.25 9.52 3.01
CA LYS A 45 3.40 10.33 1.79
C LYS A 45 2.22 11.30 1.60
N ARG A 46 0.98 10.80 1.60
CA ARG A 46 -0.22 11.60 1.35
C ARG A 46 -0.37 12.77 2.32
N LYS A 47 -0.08 12.56 3.60
CA LYS A 47 -0.14 13.64 4.60
C LYS A 47 0.81 14.79 4.27
N TYR A 48 2.04 14.47 3.87
CA TYR A 48 3.04 15.49 3.53
C TYR A 48 2.77 16.14 2.17
N GLU A 49 2.29 15.37 1.21
CA GLU A 49 1.85 15.88 -0.09
C GLU A 49 0.70 16.88 0.07
N THR A 50 -0.30 16.58 0.90
CA THR A 50 -1.39 17.51 1.22
C THR A 50 -0.89 18.78 1.93
N LEU A 51 0.04 18.65 2.87
CA LEU A 51 0.66 19.81 3.53
C LEU A 51 1.41 20.70 2.53
N LEU A 52 2.18 20.10 1.62
CA LEU A 52 2.93 20.83 0.60
C LEU A 52 2.00 21.56 -0.36
N VAL A 53 0.98 20.89 -0.89
CA VAL A 53 -0.02 21.52 -1.77
C VAL A 53 -0.72 22.67 -1.04
N SER A 54 -1.09 22.47 0.23
CA SER A 54 -1.66 23.53 1.06
C SER A 54 -0.72 24.72 1.21
N LEU A 55 0.58 24.52 1.44
CA LEU A 55 1.56 25.60 1.52
C LEU A 55 1.68 26.37 0.21
N PHE A 56 1.70 25.68 -0.94
CA PHE A 56 1.75 26.33 -2.25
C PHE A 56 0.50 27.16 -2.55
N VAL A 57 -0.69 26.62 -2.25
CA VAL A 57 -1.96 27.33 -2.43
C VAL A 57 -2.02 28.58 -1.54
N SER A 58 -1.66 28.44 -0.26
CA SER A 58 -1.60 29.59 0.66
C SER A 58 -0.57 30.63 0.21
N LEU A 59 0.60 30.19 -0.26
CA LEU A 59 1.63 31.09 -0.78
C LEU A 59 1.11 31.91 -1.96
N ALA A 60 0.46 31.26 -2.94
CA ALA A 60 -0.11 31.95 -4.09
C ALA A 60 -1.23 32.93 -3.69
N TYR A 61 -2.11 32.53 -2.77
CA TYR A 61 -3.18 33.38 -2.27
C TYR A 61 -2.66 34.63 -1.55
N PHE A 62 -1.74 34.47 -0.60
CA PHE A 62 -1.20 35.61 0.14
C PHE A 62 -0.30 36.48 -0.74
N PHE A 63 0.38 35.89 -1.72
CA PHE A 63 1.11 36.66 -2.72
C PHE A 63 0.16 37.55 -3.52
N TYR A 64 -0.97 37.01 -3.99
CA TYR A 64 -2.01 37.78 -4.66
C TYR A 64 -2.57 38.91 -3.76
N ALA A 65 -2.91 38.58 -2.51
CA ALA A 65 -3.50 39.53 -1.56
C ALA A 65 -2.54 40.63 -1.07
N VAL A 66 -1.22 40.47 -1.24
CA VAL A 66 -0.22 41.48 -0.89
C VAL A 66 0.16 42.32 -2.10
N PHE A 67 0.34 41.72 -3.27
CA PHE A 67 0.88 42.40 -4.45
C PHE A 67 -0.18 42.96 -5.41
N ILE A 68 -1.33 42.30 -5.56
CA ILE A 68 -2.34 42.67 -6.59
C ILE A 68 -3.48 43.47 -5.98
N ASP A 69 -4.04 42.98 -4.87
CA ASP A 69 -5.11 43.67 -4.14
C ASP A 69 -4.69 44.01 -2.70
N PRO A 70 -3.77 44.99 -2.52
CA PRO A 70 -3.37 45.42 -1.19
C PRO A 70 -4.59 46.03 -0.46
N SER A 71 -4.95 45.42 0.67
CA SER A 71 -6.03 45.96 1.51
C SER A 71 -5.68 47.37 1.99
N LYS A 72 -6.60 48.32 1.83
CA LYS A 72 -6.42 49.73 2.21
C LYS A 72 -6.22 49.91 3.71
N VAL A 73 -6.64 48.93 4.52
CA VAL A 73 -6.47 48.94 5.96
C VAL A 73 -5.10 48.37 6.31
N PHE A 74 -4.22 49.24 6.80
CA PHE A 74 -2.82 48.92 7.12
C PHE A 74 -2.67 47.64 7.97
N MET A 75 -3.54 47.42 8.96
CA MET A 75 -3.46 46.25 9.82
C MET A 75 -3.66 44.92 9.06
N PHE A 76 -4.61 44.88 8.11
CA PHE A 76 -4.85 43.70 7.29
C PHE A 76 -3.71 43.46 6.30
N HIS A 77 -3.15 44.52 5.72
CA HIS A 77 -1.97 44.42 4.85
C HIS A 77 -0.74 43.89 5.61
N LEU A 78 -0.49 44.40 6.82
CA LEU A 78 0.61 43.94 7.67
C LEU A 78 0.44 42.47 8.05
N LEU A 79 -0.77 42.06 8.45
CA LEU A 79 -1.07 40.67 8.79
C LEU A 79 -0.81 39.74 7.60
N ASN A 80 -1.34 40.06 6.41
CA ASN A 80 -1.12 39.28 5.19
C ASN A 80 0.36 39.17 4.84
N THR A 81 1.13 40.25 5.02
CA THR A 81 2.58 40.28 4.76
C THR A 81 3.35 39.37 5.74
N ILE A 82 3.04 39.43 7.03
CA ILE A 82 3.64 38.55 8.05
C ILE A 82 3.28 37.09 7.77
N THR A 83 2.03 36.81 7.42
CA THR A 83 1.59 35.45 7.07
C THR A 83 2.29 34.95 5.81
N LEU A 84 2.45 35.79 4.78
CA LEU A 84 3.21 35.46 3.56
C LEU A 84 4.65 35.06 3.89
N LEU A 85 5.34 35.85 4.72
CA LEU A 85 6.71 35.56 5.17
C LEU A 85 6.79 34.25 5.99
N SER A 86 5.80 33.99 6.84
CA SER A 86 5.71 32.75 7.61
C SER A 86 5.53 31.53 6.71
N VAL A 87 4.64 31.60 5.71
CA VAL A 87 4.40 30.52 4.74
C VAL A 87 5.64 30.28 3.87
N ALA A 88 6.29 31.34 3.39
CA ALA A 88 7.54 31.25 2.65
C ALA A 88 8.66 30.61 3.49
N GLY A 89 8.80 31.02 4.76
CA GLY A 89 9.74 30.40 5.70
C GLY A 89 9.43 28.93 5.98
N GLY A 90 8.15 28.58 6.10
CA GLY A 90 7.69 27.19 6.24
C GLY A 90 8.06 26.32 5.03
N LEU A 91 7.97 26.86 3.81
CA LEU A 91 8.39 26.16 2.60
C LEU A 91 9.90 25.91 2.57
N VAL A 92 10.71 26.92 2.93
CA VAL A 92 12.16 26.79 3.05
C VAL A 92 12.55 25.76 4.11
N PHE A 93 11.90 25.80 5.27
CA PHE A 93 12.12 24.79 6.32
C PHE A 93 11.78 23.40 5.82
N PHE A 94 10.65 23.24 5.12
CA PHE A 94 10.24 21.94 4.57
C PHE A 94 11.23 21.41 3.53
N TYR A 95 11.75 22.30 2.66
CA TYR A 95 12.80 21.96 1.69
C TYR A 95 14.11 21.57 2.38
N ARG A 96 14.58 22.38 3.34
CA ARG A 96 15.82 22.14 4.10
C ARG A 96 15.73 20.90 4.98
N SER A 97 14.56 20.61 5.54
CA SER A 97 14.30 19.43 6.35
C SER A 97 14.39 18.13 5.53
N GLY A 98 14.48 18.18 4.19
CA GLY A 98 14.68 17.00 3.36
C GLY A 98 13.49 16.03 3.33
N MET A 99 12.36 16.40 3.94
CA MET A 99 11.17 15.55 4.06
C MET A 99 10.58 15.16 2.70
N TYR A 100 10.74 16.01 1.69
CA TYR A 100 10.27 15.76 0.34
C TYR A 100 11.01 14.57 -0.30
N SER A 101 12.35 14.56 -0.23
CA SER A 101 13.17 13.51 -0.83
C SER A 101 13.06 12.19 -0.05
N GLU A 102 13.17 12.24 1.28
CA GLU A 102 13.20 11.01 2.08
C GLU A 102 11.87 10.26 2.12
N LYS A 103 10.74 10.96 2.18
CA LYS A 103 9.46 10.30 2.48
C LYS A 103 8.56 10.11 1.26
N ILE A 104 8.67 10.98 0.26
CA ILE A 104 7.81 10.92 -0.94
C ILE A 104 8.44 10.00 -2.00
N VAL A 105 9.74 10.17 -2.26
CA VAL A 105 10.47 9.37 -3.27
C VAL A 105 10.64 7.93 -2.78
N PHE A 106 10.91 7.72 -1.49
CA PHE A 106 11.04 6.37 -0.93
C PHE A 106 9.75 5.55 -1.04
N ALA A 107 8.58 6.18 -0.88
CA ALA A 107 7.30 5.50 -1.03
C ALA A 107 7.07 5.02 -2.48
N GLN A 108 7.54 5.77 -3.48
CA GLN A 108 7.45 5.37 -4.88
C GLN A 108 8.46 4.27 -5.23
N LYS A 109 9.65 4.30 -4.63
CA LYS A 109 10.70 3.29 -4.83
C LYS A 109 10.48 1.99 -4.04
N PHE A 110 9.55 1.98 -3.08
CA PHE A 110 9.27 0.81 -2.25
C PHE A 110 8.90 -0.43 -3.08
N VAL A 111 8.00 -0.28 -4.06
CA VAL A 111 7.53 -1.39 -4.90
C VAL A 111 8.65 -2.01 -5.72
N PRO A 112 9.43 -1.26 -6.53
CA PRO A 112 10.52 -1.85 -7.30
C PRO A 112 11.61 -2.44 -6.42
N HIS A 113 11.95 -1.82 -5.27
CA HIS A 113 12.91 -2.41 -4.33
C HIS A 113 12.42 -3.74 -3.74
N CYS A 114 11.14 -3.83 -3.35
CA CYS A 114 10.56 -5.09 -2.91
C CYS A 114 10.53 -6.11 -4.05
N ASN A 115 10.23 -5.69 -5.28
CA ASN A 115 10.13 -6.61 -6.41
C ASN A 115 11.46 -7.29 -6.76
N ILE A 116 12.59 -6.58 -6.59
CA ILE A 116 13.94 -7.16 -6.75
C ILE A 116 14.19 -8.26 -5.71
N ALA A 117 13.79 -8.04 -4.46
CA ALA A 117 13.91 -9.06 -3.41
C ALA A 117 12.91 -10.22 -3.61
N LEU A 118 11.75 -9.95 -4.19
CA LEU A 118 10.71 -10.95 -4.46
C LEU A 118 10.99 -11.79 -5.70
N SER A 119 11.74 -11.26 -6.67
CA SER A 119 12.06 -11.97 -7.90
C SER A 119 12.93 -13.19 -7.66
N SER A 120 13.78 -13.20 -6.62
CA SER A 120 14.54 -14.40 -6.20
C SER A 120 13.62 -15.54 -5.75
N PHE A 121 12.42 -15.22 -5.27
CA PHE A 121 11.37 -16.17 -4.89
C PHE A 121 10.35 -16.43 -6.02
N ASN A 122 10.57 -15.92 -7.24
CA ASN A 122 9.62 -15.95 -8.35
C ASN A 122 8.26 -15.28 -8.00
N LEU A 123 8.30 -14.31 -7.09
CA LEU A 123 7.16 -13.52 -6.66
C LEU A 123 7.27 -12.10 -7.20
N GLN A 124 6.12 -11.48 -7.43
CA GLN A 124 6.01 -10.07 -7.76
C GLN A 124 4.89 -9.44 -6.96
N PHE A 125 5.13 -8.25 -6.43
CA PHE A 125 4.12 -7.51 -5.69
C PHE A 125 3.49 -6.46 -6.59
N ASN A 126 2.23 -6.71 -6.98
CA ASN A 126 1.49 -5.83 -7.89
C ASN A 126 0.57 -4.91 -7.09
N THR A 127 0.80 -3.61 -7.21
CA THR A 127 0.02 -2.59 -6.52
C THR A 127 -1.33 -2.35 -7.19
N GLU A 128 -1.40 -2.53 -8.52
CA GLU A 128 -2.57 -2.18 -9.35
C GLU A 128 -3.79 -3.09 -9.10
N GLN A 129 -3.58 -4.36 -8.78
CA GLN A 129 -4.65 -5.32 -8.45
C GLN A 129 -4.91 -5.41 -6.94
N GLY A 130 -4.92 -4.26 -6.26
CA GLY A 130 -5.25 -4.19 -4.83
C GLY A 130 -4.11 -4.62 -3.88
N GLY A 131 -2.85 -4.58 -4.35
CA GLY A 131 -1.67 -4.89 -3.53
C GLY A 131 -1.52 -6.39 -3.26
N GLY A 132 -1.54 -7.19 -4.32
CA GLY A 132 -1.49 -8.65 -4.26
C GLY A 132 -0.15 -9.24 -4.70
N LEU A 133 0.19 -10.38 -4.11
CA LEU A 133 1.32 -11.19 -4.57
C LEU A 133 0.93 -11.95 -5.83
N SER A 134 1.76 -11.87 -6.87
CA SER A 134 1.62 -12.57 -8.15
C SER A 134 2.84 -13.48 -8.35
N PHE A 135 2.66 -14.62 -9.02
CA PHE A 135 3.74 -15.53 -9.36
C PHE A 135 4.21 -15.26 -10.78
N LEU A 136 5.52 -15.22 -11.04
CA LEU A 136 6.02 -14.87 -12.37
C LEU A 136 5.71 -15.94 -13.42
N THR A 137 6.13 -17.20 -13.21
CA THR A 137 5.75 -18.34 -14.09
C THR A 137 6.30 -19.69 -13.62
N LYS A 138 7.33 -19.71 -12.77
CA LYS A 138 8.08 -20.95 -12.45
C LYS A 138 7.38 -21.90 -11.47
N ILE A 139 6.11 -21.68 -11.12
CA ILE A 139 5.41 -22.46 -10.10
C ILE A 139 4.37 -23.38 -10.74
N PRO A 140 4.25 -24.66 -10.32
CA PRO A 140 3.23 -25.57 -10.82
C PRO A 140 1.81 -25.00 -10.66
N LYS A 141 0.99 -25.10 -11.72
CA LYS A 141 -0.40 -24.57 -11.73
C LYS A 141 -1.26 -25.09 -10.58
N GLN A 142 -1.08 -26.35 -10.19
CA GLN A 142 -1.79 -26.96 -9.06
C GLN A 142 -1.55 -26.20 -7.74
N PHE A 143 -0.33 -25.72 -7.52
CA PHE A 143 -0.01 -24.92 -6.33
C PHE A 143 -0.64 -23.53 -6.42
N GLN A 144 -0.60 -22.92 -7.60
CA GLN A 144 -1.20 -21.60 -7.83
C GLN A 144 -2.71 -21.63 -7.57
N GLU A 145 -3.42 -22.61 -8.13
CA GLU A 145 -4.86 -22.80 -7.92
C GLU A 145 -5.20 -23.08 -6.45
N GLY A 146 -4.39 -23.90 -5.77
CA GLY A 146 -4.53 -24.18 -4.34
C GLY A 146 -4.34 -22.92 -3.48
N PHE A 147 -3.33 -22.12 -3.78
CA PHE A 147 -3.06 -20.85 -3.11
C PHE A 147 -4.18 -19.83 -3.35
N GLU A 148 -4.62 -19.66 -4.60
CA GLU A 148 -5.70 -18.73 -4.95
C GLU A 148 -7.01 -19.10 -4.24
N SER A 149 -7.32 -20.39 -4.18
CA SER A 149 -8.50 -20.91 -3.46
C SER A 149 -8.41 -20.60 -1.96
N TYR A 150 -7.26 -20.89 -1.35
CA TYR A 150 -7.00 -20.58 0.06
C TYR A 150 -7.09 -19.07 0.36
N ARG A 151 -6.50 -18.24 -0.51
CA ARG A 151 -6.51 -16.77 -0.41
C ARG A 151 -7.92 -16.20 -0.48
N LYS A 152 -8.74 -16.67 -1.42
CA LYS A 152 -10.17 -16.29 -1.53
C LYS A 152 -10.91 -16.63 -0.24
N GLN A 153 -10.71 -17.84 0.29
CA GLN A 153 -11.36 -18.30 1.52
C GLN A 153 -10.91 -17.50 2.74
N TYR A 154 -9.61 -17.20 2.85
CA TYR A 154 -9.05 -16.37 3.91
C TYR A 154 -9.64 -14.95 3.90
N HIS A 155 -9.70 -14.30 2.74
CA HIS A 155 -10.29 -12.96 2.62
C HIS A 155 -11.79 -12.95 2.88
N ALA A 156 -12.54 -13.97 2.45
CA ALA A 156 -13.95 -14.11 2.76
C ALA A 156 -14.19 -14.19 4.28
N ARG A 157 -13.39 -15.01 4.98
CA ARG A 157 -13.41 -15.12 6.45
C ARG A 157 -13.10 -13.78 7.13
N LYS A 158 -12.09 -13.05 6.63
CA LYS A 158 -11.71 -11.73 7.16
C LYS A 158 -12.84 -10.70 6.97
N LYS A 159 -13.44 -10.62 5.79
CA LYS A 159 -14.59 -9.73 5.50
C LYS A 159 -15.78 -10.04 6.41
N ALA A 160 -16.12 -11.33 6.59
CA ALA A 160 -17.20 -11.74 7.47
C ALA A 160 -16.95 -11.33 8.93
N ARG A 161 -15.72 -11.48 9.44
CA ARG A 161 -15.33 -11.03 10.79
C ARG A 161 -15.46 -9.51 10.94
N GLN A 162 -15.01 -8.74 9.95
CA GLN A 162 -15.11 -7.29 9.98
C GLN A 162 -16.57 -6.81 9.91
N ALA A 163 -17.42 -7.46 9.11
CA ALA A 163 -18.84 -7.14 9.03
C ALA A 163 -19.55 -7.38 10.37
N LYS A 164 -19.22 -8.49 11.06
CA LYS A 164 -19.73 -8.76 12.42
C LYS A 164 -19.30 -7.68 13.41
N LEU A 165 -18.01 -7.30 13.39
CA LEU A 165 -17.47 -6.28 14.29
C LEU A 165 -18.09 -4.90 14.07
N LYS A 166 -18.30 -4.50 12.81
CA LYS A 166 -18.98 -3.24 12.49
C LYS A 166 -20.44 -3.23 12.95
N LYS A 167 -21.15 -4.35 12.77
CA LYS A 167 -22.55 -4.50 13.20
C LYS A 167 -22.68 -4.42 14.73
N SER A 168 -21.73 -4.96 15.49
CA SER A 168 -21.71 -4.81 16.94
C SER A 168 -21.40 -3.39 17.40
N SER A 169 -20.50 -2.67 16.71
CA SER A 169 -20.17 -1.28 17.06
C SER A 169 -21.24 -0.25 16.66
N SER A 170 -22.17 -0.58 15.77
CA SER A 170 -23.28 0.30 15.36
C SER A 170 -24.58 0.06 16.13
N ALA A 171 -24.64 -1.00 16.94
CA ALA A 171 -25.80 -1.35 17.75
C ALA A 171 -25.68 -0.88 19.21
N GLN A 172 -24.62 -0.11 19.51
CA GLN A 172 -24.26 0.46 20.80
C GLN A 172 -24.14 1.96 20.63
#